data_AF-A0A7X6PRE2-F1
#
_entry.id   AF-A0A7X6PRE2-F1
#
_cell.length_a   1.000
_cell.length_b   1.000
_cell.length_c   1.000
_cell.angle_alpha   90.00
_cell.angle_beta   90.00
_cell.angle_gamma   90.00
#
_symmetry.space_group_name_H-M   'P 1'
#
loop_
_entity.id
_entity.type
_entity.pdbx_description
1 polymer ?
#
loop_
_entity_poly.entity_id
_entity_poly.type
_entity_poly.pdbx_seq_one_letter_code
_entity_poly.pdbx_strand_id
1 'polypeptide(L)'
;MLTSSFQILTNNPLVAESFSERFHVKFFDDANDRDVLRNVRDLVHLGYRVLTAPLSGSVKPWETPYRSVMMTSDHGDEVDAFSLDIMERALAVIEKSKDRPWTYTPSVLYDFQVIDLSLIESALPSVEATGRL
;
A
#
# COMPACT_ATOMS: atom_id res chain seq x y z
N MET A 1 0.56 14.20 -19.36
CA MET A 1 0.35 13.73 -17.98
C MET A 1 -0.15 12.30 -18.10
N LEU A 2 0.54 11.34 -17.49
CA LEU A 2 0.07 9.95 -17.45
C LEU A 2 -1.20 9.92 -16.59
N THR A 3 -2.35 9.87 -17.23
CA THR A 3 -3.65 9.60 -16.60
C THR A 3 -3.69 8.12 -16.27
N SER A 4 -2.90 7.70 -15.28
CA SER A 4 -2.96 6.33 -14.77
C SER A 4 -4.20 6.20 -13.89
N SER A 5 -5.05 5.20 -14.17
CA SER A 5 -6.33 4.96 -13.48
C SER A 5 -6.20 4.63 -11.97
N PHE A 6 -4.97 4.60 -11.46
CA PHE A 6 -4.64 4.28 -10.09
C PHE A 6 -3.35 4.97 -9.66
N GLN A 7 -3.20 5.11 -8.35
CA GLN A 7 -2.04 5.66 -7.64
C GLN A 7 -1.50 4.64 -6.65
N ILE A 8 -0.23 4.81 -6.24
CA ILE A 8 0.43 3.95 -5.27
C ILE A 8 0.80 4.78 -4.05
N LEU A 9 0.35 4.35 -2.86
CA LEU A 9 0.74 4.92 -1.57
C LEU A 9 1.80 4.01 -0.96
N THR A 10 2.98 4.53 -0.64
CA THR A 10 4.09 3.70 -0.16
C THR A 10 5.11 4.44 0.71
N ASN A 11 5.69 3.75 1.69
CA ASN A 11 6.92 4.18 2.37
C ASN A 11 8.15 3.35 1.92
N ASN A 12 8.01 2.53 0.88
CA ASN A 12 9.07 1.71 0.33
C ASN A 12 9.79 2.48 -0.79
N PRO A 13 11.07 2.88 -0.59
CA PRO A 13 11.80 3.65 -1.59
C PRO A 13 11.98 2.88 -2.89
N LEU A 14 12.11 1.54 -2.83
CA LEU A 14 12.26 0.71 -4.03
C LEU A 14 10.98 0.70 -4.87
N VAL A 15 9.81 0.69 -4.24
CA VAL A 15 8.52 0.81 -4.96
C VAL A 15 8.39 2.20 -5.58
N ALA A 16 8.76 3.24 -4.84
CA ALA A 16 8.73 4.60 -5.35
C ALA A 16 9.64 4.76 -6.57
N GLU A 17 10.89 4.32 -6.50
CA GLU A 17 11.83 4.34 -7.63
C GLU A 17 11.29 3.56 -8.83
N SER A 18 10.76 2.35 -8.60
CA SER A 18 10.31 1.46 -9.68
C SER A 18 9.09 1.96 -10.45
N PHE A 19 8.22 2.76 -9.82
CA PHE A 19 6.92 3.12 -10.40
C PHE A 19 6.72 4.62 -10.68
N SER A 20 7.51 5.52 -10.11
CA SER A 20 7.29 6.97 -10.23
C SER A 20 7.37 7.51 -11.67
N GLU A 21 8.07 6.83 -12.57
CA GLU A 21 8.11 7.21 -13.99
C GLU A 21 6.81 6.89 -14.75
N ARG A 22 6.04 5.90 -14.27
CA ARG A 22 4.85 5.37 -14.95
C ARG A 22 3.52 5.69 -14.25
N PHE A 23 3.55 5.87 -12.94
CA PHE A 23 2.36 5.97 -12.11
C PHE A 23 2.50 7.13 -11.13
N HIS A 24 1.36 7.63 -10.66
CA HIS A 24 1.37 8.56 -9.54
C HIS A 24 1.72 7.79 -8.25
N VAL A 25 2.86 8.14 -7.65
CA VAL A 25 3.30 7.56 -6.39
C VAL A 25 3.28 8.64 -5.31
N LYS A 26 2.52 8.38 -4.24
CA LYS A 26 2.56 9.15 -2.99
C LYS A 26 3.53 8.45 -2.03
N PHE A 27 4.77 8.94 -2.02
CA PHE A 27 5.84 8.42 -1.17
C PHE A 27 5.84 9.08 0.21
N PHE A 28 6.02 8.29 1.27
CA PHE A 28 6.07 8.74 2.65
C PHE A 28 7.43 8.43 3.28
N ASP A 29 8.39 9.35 3.14
CA ASP A 29 9.80 9.16 3.53
C ASP A 29 10.00 8.89 5.04
N ASP A 30 9.26 9.63 5.89
CA ASP A 30 9.38 9.54 7.35
C ASP A 30 8.24 8.75 8.03
N ALA A 31 7.51 7.94 7.27
CA ALA A 31 6.34 7.21 7.77
C ALA A 31 6.64 5.72 8.02
N ASN A 32 6.07 5.17 9.08
CA ASN A 32 6.03 3.72 9.26
C ASN A 32 4.86 3.10 8.47
N ASP A 33 4.84 1.77 8.43
CA ASP A 33 3.78 0.97 7.79
C ASP A 33 2.37 1.31 8.27
N ARG A 34 2.18 1.60 9.57
CA ARG A 34 0.88 1.97 10.15
C ARG A 34 0.43 3.33 9.65
N ASP A 35 1.35 4.27 9.50
CA ASP A 35 1.04 5.61 8.98
C ASP A 35 0.61 5.54 7.51
N VAL A 36 1.22 4.66 6.71
CA VAL A 36 0.74 4.38 5.34
C VAL A 36 -0.70 3.85 5.38
N LEU A 37 -0.99 2.84 6.21
CA LEU A 37 -2.35 2.28 6.32
C LEU A 37 -3.39 3.30 6.79
N ARG A 38 -3.02 4.20 7.71
CA ARG A 38 -3.91 5.30 8.15
C ARG A 38 -4.20 6.28 7.01
N ASN A 39 -3.18 6.68 6.25
CA ASN A 39 -3.35 7.54 5.08
C ASN A 39 -4.25 6.90 4.02
N VAL A 40 -4.09 5.59 3.77
CA VAL A 40 -4.95 4.84 2.85
C VAL A 40 -6.40 4.85 3.35
N ARG A 41 -6.64 4.57 4.63
CA ARG A 41 -7.98 4.62 5.23
C ARG A 41 -8.59 6.02 5.13
N ASP A 42 -7.81 7.07 5.34
CA ASP A 42 -8.32 8.44 5.24
C ASP A 42 -8.75 8.77 3.80
N LEU A 43 -8.02 8.29 2.79
CA LEU A 43 -8.46 8.37 1.39
C LEU A 43 -9.72 7.53 1.13
N VAL A 44 -9.87 6.35 1.72
CA VAL A 44 -11.11 5.57 1.60
C VAL A 44 -12.33 6.35 2.10
N HIS A 45 -12.19 7.10 3.20
CA HIS A 45 -13.26 7.97 3.70
C HIS A 45 -13.61 9.12 2.76
N LEU A 46 -12.69 9.49 1.86
CA LEU A 46 -12.92 10.48 0.80
C LEU A 46 -13.52 9.87 -0.47
N GLY A 47 -13.79 8.56 -0.51
CA GLY A 47 -14.39 7.87 -1.66
C GLY A 47 -13.39 7.20 -2.61
N TYR A 48 -12.10 7.12 -2.24
CA TYR A 48 -11.11 6.35 -3.00
C TYR A 48 -11.27 4.84 -2.75
N ARG A 49 -10.99 4.01 -3.76
CA ARG A 49 -11.07 2.55 -3.65
C ARG A 49 -9.70 1.91 -3.55
N VAL A 50 -9.57 0.90 -2.69
CA VAL A 50 -8.36 0.09 -2.54
C VAL A 50 -8.36 -1.03 -3.57
N LEU A 51 -7.24 -1.18 -4.29
CA LEU A 51 -7.11 -2.13 -5.40
C LEU A 51 -6.22 -3.34 -5.04
N THR A 52 -5.48 -3.25 -3.93
CA THR A 52 -4.60 -4.32 -3.43
C THR A 52 -4.87 -4.58 -1.95
N ALA A 53 -4.86 -5.85 -1.54
CA ALA A 53 -4.98 -6.21 -0.13
C ALA A 53 -3.86 -5.55 0.70
N PRO A 54 -4.18 -4.76 1.75
CA PRO A 54 -3.17 -4.00 2.50
C PRO A 54 -2.21 -4.88 3.31
N LEU A 55 -2.68 -6.06 3.74
CA LEU A 55 -1.88 -7.08 4.41
C LEU A 55 -1.68 -8.27 3.46
N SER A 56 -0.95 -8.05 2.37
CA SER A 56 -0.63 -9.07 1.38
C SER A 56 0.69 -9.79 1.70
N GLY A 57 0.81 -11.02 1.19
CA GLY A 57 2.01 -11.86 1.36
C GLY A 57 2.02 -12.75 2.61
N SER A 58 3.11 -13.52 2.75
CA SER A 58 3.33 -14.46 3.86
C SER A 58 4.07 -13.84 5.05
N VAL A 59 4.63 -12.65 4.87
CA VAL A 59 5.31 -11.90 5.93
C VAL A 59 4.27 -11.43 6.93
N LYS A 60 4.52 -11.66 8.23
CA LYS A 60 3.57 -11.22 9.24
C LYS A 60 3.51 -9.68 9.23
N PRO A 61 2.32 -9.08 9.42
CA PRO A 61 2.14 -7.64 9.31
C PRO A 61 3.15 -6.79 10.09
N TRP A 62 3.58 -7.26 11.27
CA TRP A 62 4.52 -6.59 12.15
C TRP A 62 6.01 -6.80 11.85
N GLU A 63 6.36 -7.68 10.91
CA GLU A 63 7.76 -8.01 10.59
C GLU A 63 8.38 -7.06 9.57
N THR A 64 7.59 -6.49 8.65
CA THR A 64 8.09 -5.60 7.59
C THR A 64 7.90 -4.12 7.93
N PRO A 65 8.92 -3.25 7.78
CA PRO A 65 8.75 -1.79 7.84
C PRO A 65 8.11 -1.16 6.62
N TYR A 66 8.01 -1.89 5.52
CA TYR A 66 7.53 -1.37 4.26
C TYR A 66 6.09 -1.80 3.99
N ARG A 67 5.34 -0.86 3.44
CA ARG A 67 3.96 -1.05 3.04
C ARG A 67 3.67 -0.26 1.78
N SER A 68 3.07 -0.93 0.80
CA SER A 68 2.55 -0.31 -0.41
C SER A 68 1.09 -0.71 -0.64
N VAL A 69 0.27 0.24 -1.11
CA VAL A 69 -1.14 0.00 -1.47
C VAL A 69 -1.46 0.73 -2.77
N MET A 70 -2.06 0.02 -3.73
CA MET A 70 -2.65 0.63 -4.92
C MET A 70 -4.08 1.10 -4.62
N MET A 71 -4.42 2.29 -5.08
CA MET A 71 -5.75 2.89 -4.95
C MET A 71 -6.18 3.52 -6.26
N THR A 72 -7.48 3.78 -6.46
CA THR A 72 -7.94 4.58 -7.60
C THR A 72 -7.30 5.97 -7.60
N SER A 73 -7.09 6.56 -8.78
CA SER A 73 -6.60 7.94 -8.92
C SER A 73 -7.65 8.98 -8.56
N ASP A 74 -8.93 8.62 -8.76
CA ASP A 74 -10.08 9.46 -8.46
C ASP A 74 -10.92 8.85 -7.33
N HIS A 75 -11.74 9.70 -6.71
CA HIS A 75 -12.69 9.33 -5.67
C HIS A 75 -14.12 9.37 -6.21
N GLY A 76 -14.98 8.52 -5.65
CA GLY A 76 -16.43 8.62 -5.83
C GLY A 76 -17.08 9.52 -4.79
N ASP A 77 -18.38 9.75 -4.94
CA ASP A 77 -19.19 10.54 -4.00
C ASP A 77 -19.51 9.78 -2.70
N GLU A 78 -19.40 8.45 -2.72
CA GLU A 78 -19.70 7.56 -1.60
C GLU A 78 -18.47 6.77 -1.16
N VAL A 79 -18.45 6.39 0.12
CA VAL A 79 -17.42 5.51 0.67
C VAL A 79 -17.64 4.08 0.17
N ASP A 80 -16.59 3.50 -0.42
CA ASP A 80 -16.60 2.10 -0.84
C ASP A 80 -16.53 1.17 0.38
N ALA A 81 -17.65 0.51 0.70
CA ALA A 81 -17.79 -0.31 1.90
C ALA A 81 -16.78 -1.47 1.96
N PHE A 82 -16.42 -2.04 0.81
CA PHE A 82 -15.42 -3.10 0.74
C PHE A 82 -14.03 -2.59 1.11
N SER A 83 -13.60 -1.47 0.51
CA SER A 83 -12.34 -0.81 0.82
C SER A 83 -12.27 -0.40 2.30
N LEU A 84 -13.37 0.08 2.88
CA LEU A 84 -13.43 0.41 4.30
C LEU A 84 -13.25 -0.82 5.18
N ASP A 85 -14.00 -1.89 4.94
CA ASP A 85 -13.92 -3.14 5.72
C ASP A 85 -12.51 -3.75 5.70
N ILE A 86 -11.86 -3.81 4.52
CA ILE A 86 -10.51 -4.38 4.43
C ILE A 86 -9.47 -3.50 5.16
N MET A 87 -9.64 -2.17 5.13
CA MET A 87 -8.74 -1.25 5.82
C MET A 87 -8.91 -1.31 7.33
N GLU A 88 -10.15 -1.33 7.83
CA GLU A 88 -10.42 -1.46 9.26
C GLU A 88 -9.92 -2.79 9.82
N ARG A 89 -10.07 -3.90 9.08
CA ARG A 89 -9.48 -5.19 9.45
C ARG A 89 -7.95 -5.14 9.49
N ALA A 90 -7.32 -4.52 8.47
CA ALA A 90 -5.87 -4.40 8.41
C ALA A 90 -5.32 -3.59 9.60
N LEU A 91 -5.95 -2.45 9.91
CA LEU A 91 -5.59 -1.61 11.03
C LEU A 91 -5.78 -2.33 12.37
N ALA A 92 -6.91 -3.02 12.56
CA ALA A 92 -7.16 -3.78 13.78
C ALA A 92 -6.11 -4.88 14.04
N VAL A 93 -5.55 -5.48 12.98
CA VAL A 93 -4.45 -6.45 13.09
C VAL A 93 -3.14 -5.77 13.44
N ILE A 94 -2.77 -4.68 12.74
CA ILE A 94 -1.47 -4.02 12.95
C ILE A 94 -1.39 -3.29 14.29
N GLU A 95 -2.49 -2.76 14.79
CA GLU A 95 -2.55 -2.07 16.09
C GLU A 95 -2.45 -3.03 17.27
N LYS A 96 -2.92 -4.27 17.10
CA LYS A 96 -2.76 -5.33 18.11
C LYS A 96 -1.38 -5.99 18.09
N SER A 97 -0.58 -5.71 17.06
CA SER A 97 0.74 -6.30 16.93
C SER A 97 1.75 -5.62 17.85
N LYS A 98 2.61 -6.42 18.50
CA LYS A 98 3.60 -5.93 19.46
C LYS A 98 4.57 -4.95 18.80
N ASP A 99 5.10 -4.03 19.61
CA ASP A 99 6.24 -3.18 19.20
C ASP A 99 7.36 -4.05 18.66
N ARG A 100 8.00 -3.58 17.59
CA ARG A 100 8.99 -4.35 16.85
C ARG A 100 10.27 -4.49 17.67
N PRO A 101 10.63 -5.69 18.14
CA PRO A 101 11.84 -5.86 18.92
C PRO A 101 13.12 -5.93 18.05
N TRP A 102 13.03 -5.67 16.75
CA TRP A 102 14.08 -5.99 15.78
C TRP A 102 14.81 -4.74 15.28
N THR A 103 16.14 -4.76 15.40
CA THR A 103 17.03 -3.92 14.59
C THR A 103 17.24 -4.62 13.26
N TYR A 104 16.87 -3.99 12.15
CA TYR A 104 17.08 -4.53 10.82
C TYR A 104 18.47 -4.17 10.30
N THR A 105 19.17 -5.13 9.70
CA THR A 105 20.35 -4.81 8.89
C THR A 105 19.90 -4.24 7.54
N PRO A 106 20.77 -3.48 6.83
CA PRO A 106 20.44 -2.97 5.50
C PRO A 106 20.02 -4.08 4.51
N SER A 107 20.64 -5.26 4.57
CA SER A 107 20.27 -6.40 3.72
C SER A 107 18.86 -6.89 4.00
N VAL A 108 18.47 -7.01 5.27
CA VAL A 108 17.13 -7.45 5.66
C VAL A 108 16.08 -6.40 5.28
N LEU A 109 16.41 -5.11 5.42
CA LEU A 109 15.54 -4.04 4.92
C LEU A 109 15.33 -4.18 3.41
N TYR A 110 16.39 -4.37 2.65
CA TYR A 110 16.30 -4.56 1.20
C TYR A 110 15.45 -5.79 0.83
N ASP A 111 15.59 -6.91 1.54
CA ASP A 111 14.73 -8.08 1.31
C ASP A 111 13.24 -7.75 1.51
N PHE A 112 12.89 -7.00 2.57
CA PHE A 112 11.51 -6.54 2.77
C PHE A 112 11.05 -5.56 1.69
N GLN A 113 11.93 -4.70 1.17
CA GLN A 113 11.60 -3.81 0.05
C GLN A 113 11.27 -4.60 -1.21
N VAL A 114 12.06 -5.63 -1.52
CA VAL A 114 11.86 -6.53 -2.67
C VAL A 114 10.57 -7.32 -2.53
N ILE A 115 10.27 -7.83 -1.33
CA ILE A 115 9.01 -8.54 -1.07
C ILE A 115 7.81 -7.63 -1.34
N ASP A 116 7.78 -6.43 -0.75
CA ASP A 116 6.69 -5.48 -0.93
C ASP A 116 6.56 -5.01 -2.39
N LEU A 117 7.68 -4.78 -3.08
CA LEU A 117 7.69 -4.52 -4.53
C LEU A 117 7.03 -5.65 -5.32
N SER A 118 7.42 -6.90 -5.07
CA SER A 118 6.89 -8.05 -5.80
C SER A 118 5.37 -8.22 -5.64
N LEU A 119 4.83 -7.83 -4.49
CA LEU A 119 3.39 -7.87 -4.23
C LEU A 119 2.64 -6.86 -5.11
N ILE A 120 3.17 -5.64 -5.23
CA ILE A 120 2.63 -4.59 -6.10
C ILE A 120 2.74 -4.99 -7.57
N GLU A 121 3.90 -5.49 -8.01
CA GLU A 121 4.10 -5.97 -9.37
C GLU A 121 3.13 -7.10 -9.73
N SER A 122 2.90 -8.04 -8.81
CA SER A 122 2.00 -9.18 -9.05
C SER A 122 0.53 -8.76 -9.18
N ALA A 123 0.12 -7.68 -8.51
CA ALA A 123 -1.24 -7.17 -8.57
C ALA A 123 -1.51 -6.33 -9.82
N LEU A 124 -0.47 -5.72 -10.40
CA LEU A 124 -0.56 -4.77 -11.50
C LEU A 124 -1.40 -5.27 -12.69
N PRO A 125 -1.21 -6.50 -13.22
CA PRO A 125 -2.01 -6.98 -14.35
C PRO A 125 -3.51 -7.07 -14.05
N SER A 126 -3.86 -7.43 -12.80
CA SER A 126 -5.25 -7.51 -12.36
C SER A 126 -5.88 -6.13 -12.22
N VAL A 127 -5.13 -5.17 -11.68
CA VAL A 127 -5.55 -3.78 -11.54
C VAL A 127 -5.73 -3.11 -12.90
N GLU A 128 -4.78 -3.29 -13.82
CA GLU A 128 -4.85 -2.78 -15.20
C GLU A 128 -6.03 -3.38 -15.99
N ALA A 129 -6.35 -4.67 -15.76
CA ALA A 129 -7.51 -5.32 -16.38
C ALA A 129 -8.84 -4.76 -15.83
N THR A 130 -8.89 -4.44 -14.54
CA THR A 130 -10.07 -3.88 -13.85
C THR A 130 -10.27 -2.39 -14.19
N GLY A 131 -9.20 -1.68 -14.55
CA GLY A 131 -9.20 -0.28 -14.99
C GLY A 131 -9.67 -0.04 -16.43
N ARG A 132 -10.20 -1.05 -17.13
CA ARG A 132 -10.96 -0.89 -18.39
C ARG A 132 -12.46 -0.74 -18.13
N LEU A 133 -12.84 0.21 -17.30
CA LEU A 133 -14.22 0.69 -17.15
C LEU A 133 -14.27 2.18 -17.49
#